data_AF-A0A830I0E2-F1
#
_entry.id   AF-A0A830I0E2-F1
#
_cell.length_a   1.000
_cell.length_b   1.000
_cell.length_c   1.000
_cell.angle_alpha   90.00
_cell.angle_beta   90.00
_cell.angle_gamma   90.00
#
_symmetry.space_group_name_H-M   'P 1'
#
loop_
_entity.id
_entity.type
_entity.pdbx_description
1 polymer ?
#
loop_
_entity_poly.entity_id
_entity_poly.type
_entity_poly.pdbx_seq_one_letter_code
_entity_poly.pdbx_strand_id
1 'polypeptide(L)' 'MPFVNIAWLPKSVRADPQVRRAVARAVIKALVASPAEVDASKVVVRFSEAVDGFPLPAGHTDDSTKDVKLD' A
#
# COMPACT_ATOMS: atom_id res chain seq x y z
N MET A 1 10.33 -15.79 -4.06
CA MET A 1 8.89 -15.46 -4.08
C MET A 1 8.71 -14.14 -3.36
N PRO A 2 8.57 -13.01 -4.08
CA PRO A 2 8.45 -11.70 -3.44
C PRO A 2 7.17 -11.60 -2.62
N PHE A 3 7.33 -11.17 -1.37
CA PHE A 3 6.22 -10.94 -0.44
C PHE A 3 6.21 -9.46 -0.07
N VAL A 4 5.05 -8.81 -0.25
CA VAL A 4 4.87 -7.41 0.10
C VAL A 4 3.71 -7.29 1.08
N ASN A 5 4.00 -6.71 2.25
CA ASN A 5 2.98 -6.32 3.21
C ASN A 5 2.82 -4.79 3.19
N ILE A 6 1.60 -4.33 2.96
CA ILE A 6 1.25 -2.92 2.94
C ILE A 6 0.43 -2.63 4.20
N ALA A 7 1.04 -1.91 5.14
CA ALA A 7 0.33 -1.37 6.29
C ALA A 7 -0.27 -0.02 5.92
N TRP A 8 -1.58 0.15 6.11
CA TRP A 8 -2.30 1.38 5.73
C TRP A 8 -3.09 1.95 6.91
N LEU A 9 -2.93 3.25 7.16
CA LEU A 9 -3.61 4.03 8.20
C LEU A 9 -5.12 4.26 7.90
N PRO A 10 -5.54 4.92 6.79
CA PRO A 10 -6.97 5.06 6.49
C PRO A 10 -7.76 3.75 6.30
N LYS A 11 -8.71 3.49 7.22
CA LYS A 11 -9.65 2.36 7.14
C LYS A 11 -10.53 2.41 5.89
N SER A 12 -11.00 3.60 5.49
CA SER A 12 -11.86 3.80 4.32
C SER A 12 -11.19 3.31 3.03
N VAL A 13 -9.90 3.61 2.90
CA VAL A 13 -9.08 3.27 1.72
C VAL A 13 -8.73 1.77 1.71
N ARG A 14 -8.48 1.17 2.88
CA ARG A 14 -8.24 -0.28 3.03
C ARG A 14 -9.50 -1.12 2.83
N ALA A 15 -10.66 -0.64 3.26
CA ALA A 15 -11.92 -1.37 3.17
C ALA A 15 -12.41 -1.50 1.72
N ASP A 16 -12.10 -0.52 0.87
CA ASP A 16 -12.48 -0.51 -0.54
C ASP A 16 -11.72 -1.59 -1.36
N PRO A 17 -12.44 -2.59 -1.93
CA PRO A 17 -11.83 -3.61 -2.79
C PRO A 17 -11.19 -3.07 -4.07
N GLN A 18 -11.74 -1.98 -4.65
CA GLN A 18 -11.22 -1.38 -5.89
C GLN A 18 -9.88 -0.70 -5.64
N VAL A 19 -9.76 0.03 -4.53
CA VAL A 19 -8.50 0.67 -4.16
C VAL A 19 -7.43 -0.36 -3.86
N ARG A 20 -7.74 -1.40 -3.07
CA ARG A 20 -6.80 -2.51 -2.82
C ARG A 20 -6.32 -3.17 -4.11
N ARG A 21 -7.23 -3.39 -5.07
CA ARG A 21 -6.89 -3.97 -6.37
C ARG A 21 -6.01 -3.04 -7.21
N ALA A 22 -6.27 -1.74 -7.21
CA ALA A 22 -5.45 -0.75 -7.90
C ALA A 22 -4.01 -0.72 -7.34
N VAL A 23 -3.88 -0.69 -6.01
CA VAL A 23 -2.59 -0.63 -5.32
C VAL A 23 -1.79 -1.92 -5.51
N ALA A 24 -2.43 -3.08 -5.36
CA ALA A 24 -1.77 -4.37 -5.60
C ALA A 24 -1.23 -4.47 -7.04
N ARG A 25 -1.98 -4.00 -8.04
CA ARG A 25 -1.51 -3.96 -9.44
C ARG A 25 -0.29 -3.05 -9.62
N ALA A 26 -0.28 -1.87 -8.99
CA ALA A 26 0.85 -0.96 -9.07
C ALA A 26 2.11 -1.57 -8.45
N VAL A 27 2.00 -2.21 -7.29
CA VAL A 27 3.11 -2.90 -6.60
C VAL A 27 3.65 -4.05 -7.44
N ILE A 28 2.79 -4.92 -7.96
CA ILE A 28 3.21 -6.03 -8.82
C ILE A 28 3.93 -5.50 -10.07
N LYS A 29 3.37 -4.47 -10.72
CA LYS A 29 4.00 -3.85 -11.89
C LYS A 29 5.39 -3.30 -11.57
N ALA A 30 5.56 -2.64 -10.42
CA ALA A 30 6.84 -2.10 -10.00
C ALA A 30 7.87 -3.21 -9.73
N LEU A 31 7.47 -4.31 -9.08
CA LEU A 31 8.35 -5.44 -8.82
C LEU A 31 8.79 -6.14 -10.11
N VAL A 32 7.87 -6.34 -11.05
CA VAL A 32 8.17 -6.98 -12.33
C VAL A 32 9.07 -6.10 -13.20
N ALA A 33 8.96 -4.77 -13.08
CA ALA A 33 9.83 -3.82 -13.78
C ALA A 33 11.25 -3.75 -13.19
N SER A 34 11.50 -4.38 -12.04
CA SER A 34 12.83 -4.43 -11.43
C SER A 34 13.76 -5.38 -12.22
N PRO A 35 15.09 -5.16 -12.17
CA PRO A 35 16.06 -6.05 -12.82
C PRO A 35 16.17 -7.43 -12.13
N ALA A 36 15.39 -7.70 -11.09
CA ALA A 36 15.46 -8.92 -10.29
C ALA A 36 14.64 -10.10 -10.85
N GLU A 37 14.21 -10.05 -12.12
CA GLU A 37 13.43 -11.09 -12.82
C GLU A 37 12.26 -11.66 -11.98
N VAL A 38 11.38 -10.76 -11.53
CA VAL A 38 10.21 -11.15 -10.72
C VAL A 38 9.06 -11.62 -11.61
N ASP A 39 8.63 -12.86 -11.40
CA ASP A 39 7.38 -13.39 -11.97
C ASP A 39 6.17 -12.85 -11.20
N ALA A 40 5.29 -12.13 -11.91
CA ALA A 40 4.06 -11.54 -11.38
C ALA A 40 3.15 -12.57 -10.69
N SER A 41 3.10 -13.81 -11.20
CA SER A 41 2.24 -14.87 -10.65
C SER A 41 2.68 -15.36 -9.27
N LYS A 42 3.92 -15.04 -8.88
CA LYS A 42 4.54 -15.44 -7.62
C LYS A 42 4.65 -14.28 -6.63
N VAL A 43 4.03 -13.14 -6.91
CA VAL A 43 4.00 -12.00 -6.00
C VAL A 43 2.75 -12.09 -5.13
N VAL A 44 2.96 -12.06 -3.82
CA VAL A 44 1.87 -11.97 -2.84
C VAL A 44 1.84 -10.57 -2.24
N VAL A 45 0.72 -9.86 -2.41
CA VAL A 45 0.46 -8.57 -1.77
C VAL A 45 -0.59 -8.76 -0.68
N ARG A 46 -0.23 -8.43 0.57
CA ARG A 46 -1.14 -8.41 1.70
C ARG A 46 -1.34 -6.99 2.22
N PHE A 47 -2.55 -6.73 2.68
CA PHE A 47 -2.91 -5.47 3.34
C PHE A 47 -3.11 -5.75 4.82
N SER A 48 -2.39 -5.01 5.66
CA SER A 48 -2.57 -5.02 7.11
C SER A 48 -3.05 -3.66 7.59
N GLU A 49 -3.66 -3.64 8.76
CA GLU A 49 -3.87 -2.39 9.49
C GLU A 49 -2.50 -1.84 9.90
N ALA A 50 -2.25 -0.56 9.62
CA ALA A 50 -1.15 0.13 10.27
C ALA A 50 -1.56 0.37 11.71
N VAL A 51 -0.76 -0.13 12.65
CA VAL A 51 -0.87 0.29 14.05
C VAL A 51 -0.18 1.65 14.13
N ASP A 52 -0.89 2.66 14.63
CA ASP A 52 -0.33 4.01 14.82
C ASP A 52 1.03 3.93 15.54
N GLY A 53 2.04 4.61 14.99
CA GLY A 53 3.38 4.72 15.62
C GLY A 53 4.57 4.16 14.84
N PHE A 54 4.39 3.64 13.62
CA PHE A 54 5.55 3.33 12.77
C PHE A 54 6.08 4.60 12.10
N PRO A 55 7.33 5.02 12.35
CA PRO A 55 7.88 6.23 11.76
C PRO A 55 8.00 6.05 10.25
N LEU A 56 7.34 6.93 9.50
CA LEU A 56 7.47 6.95 8.04
C LEU A 56 8.90 7.39 7.65
N PRO A 57 9.46 6.86 6.55
CA PRO A 57 10.69 7.39 5.96
C PRO A 57 10.62 8.90 5.73
N ALA A 58 11.76 9.58 5.82
CA ALA A 58 11.85 11.02 5.60
C ALA A 58 11.28 11.40 4.21
N GLY A 59 10.38 12.39 4.18
CA GLY A 59 9.70 12.84 2.95
C GLY A 59 8.30 12.25 2.71
N HIS A 60 7.81 11.39 3.61
CA HIS A 60 6.41 10.95 3.61
C HIS A 60 5.66 11.65 4.75
N THR A 61 4.97 12.75 4.42
CA THR A 61 4.12 13.50 5.36
C THR A 61 2.70 12.94 5.36
N ASP A 62 2.11 12.84 6.56
CA ASP A 62 0.67 12.71 6.80
C ASP A 62 -0.08 13.91 6.20
N ASP A 63 -0.33 13.89 4.89
CA ASP A 63 -1.12 14.95 4.23
C ASP A 63 -2.64 14.68 4.30
N SER A 64 -3.07 13.57 4.94
CA SER A 64 -4.49 13.22 5.10
C SER A 64 -5.09 13.54 6.46
N THR A 65 -4.36 14.17 7.39
CA THR A 65 -4.91 14.60 8.69
C THR A 65 -5.38 16.06 8.71
N LYS A 66 -5.26 16.80 7.60
CA LYS A 66 -5.86 18.13 7.46
C LYS A 66 -7.19 18.05 6.72
N ASP A 67 -8.26 18.14 7.50
CA ASP A 67 -9.59 18.64 7.10
C ASP A 67 -10.41 17.80 6.11
N VAL A 68 -10.83 16.60 6.52
CA VAL A 68 -12.15 16.09 6.08
C VAL A 68 -13.19 16.51 7.11
N LYS A 69 -13.73 17.73 6.94
CA LYS A 69 -15.04 18.05 7.51
C LYS A 69 -16.09 17.31 6.67
N LEU A 70 -16.80 16.39 7.30
CA LEU A 70 -18.02 15.81 6.74
C LEU A 70 -19.13 16.83 6.99
N ASP A 71 -19.65 17.42 5.93
CA ASP A 71 -20.92 18.16 5.91
C ASP A 71 -22.11 17.19 5.96
#